data_AF-A0A502CMV8-F1
#
_entry.id   AF-A0A502CMV8-F1
#
_cell.length_a   1.000
_cell.length_b   1.000
_cell.length_c   1.000
_cell.angle_alpha   90.00
_cell.angle_beta   90.00
_cell.angle_gamma   90.00
#
_symmetry.space_group_name_H-M   'P 1'
#
loop_
_entity.id
_entity.type
_entity.pdbx_description
1 polymer ?
#
loop_
_entity_poly.entity_id
_entity_poly.type
_entity_poly.pdbx_seq_one_letter_code
_entity_poly.pdbx_strand_id
1 'polypeptide(L)'
;MTPSPLYAVPLLCALLASACGGGEPDSSAATSSRPASSTTATTSSAPMTSAAPTTTKPPATPTKATKAPAPATRPTTAAPKPGPATSLAPVPRAGAEPTVRFPKNEAAIGSGANASIAQVPDSVWTRMVGYSWTAGCPVGRSQLRYVRVNFWGFDGKRSRGSIVVNASIADEAAAAFTRLYALQFRIRQMKPMDSSWGKNPKGPGANDYAAMEADNTSAFNCRYVGGEEASKVYSKHAYGTAIDVNDFENPYVADDGTVYPDRYFLSRRRPAPGVFSSSGSAAVRAFTSQGLRWGGLWSHPDYQHFDR
;
A
#
# COMPACT_ATOMS: atom_id res chain seq x y z
N MET A 1 27.17 -43.20 45.05
CA MET A 1 26.31 -43.88 46.05
C MET A 1 25.18 -42.90 46.33
N THR A 2 23.92 -43.04 45.93
CA THR A 2 23.07 -44.12 45.42
C THR A 2 21.94 -43.44 44.63
N PRO A 3 21.53 -43.90 43.44
CA PRO A 3 20.42 -43.32 42.69
C PRO A 3 19.08 -43.98 43.07
N SER A 4 17.99 -43.20 43.10
CA SER A 4 16.62 -43.70 43.23
C SER A 4 15.90 -43.67 41.88
N PRO A 5 14.91 -44.57 41.66
CA PRO A 5 14.75 -45.23 40.37
C PRO A 5 13.66 -44.63 39.48
N LEU A 6 13.88 -44.85 38.19
CA LEU A 6 12.92 -44.77 37.09
C LEU A 6 11.74 -45.72 37.32
N TYR A 7 10.52 -45.23 37.19
CA TYR A 7 9.34 -46.05 36.93
C TYR A 7 8.93 -45.88 35.46
N ALA A 8 9.20 -46.92 34.69
CA ALA A 8 8.63 -47.15 33.37
C ALA A 8 7.22 -47.76 33.55
N VAL A 9 6.24 -47.24 32.81
CA VAL A 9 4.94 -47.88 32.60
C VAL A 9 4.88 -48.30 31.13
N PRO A 10 4.72 -49.59 30.80
CA PRO A 10 4.69 -50.05 29.42
C PRO A 10 3.27 -50.06 28.83
N LEU A 11 3.24 -49.82 27.52
CA LEU A 11 2.36 -50.39 26.48
C LEU A 11 0.87 -50.65 26.80
N LEU A 12 0.00 -50.05 25.96
CA LEU A 12 -1.06 -50.82 25.33
C LEU A 12 -1.26 -50.36 23.87
N CYS A 13 -0.78 -51.20 22.95
CA CYS A 13 -1.18 -51.19 21.54
C CYS A 13 -2.62 -51.72 21.44
N ALA A 14 -3.48 -51.03 20.70
CA ALA A 14 -4.69 -51.61 20.13
C ALA A 14 -4.63 -51.42 18.60
N LEU A 15 -4.16 -52.47 17.93
CA LEU A 15 -4.37 -52.72 16.51
C LEU A 15 -5.78 -53.28 16.35
N LEU A 16 -6.59 -52.67 15.51
CA LEU A 16 -7.74 -53.34 14.88
C LEU A 16 -7.59 -53.20 13.37
N ALA A 17 -7.31 -54.34 12.74
CA ALA A 17 -7.36 -54.55 11.30
C ALA A 17 -8.20 -55.81 11.04
N SER A 18 -9.18 -55.70 10.14
CA SER A 18 -9.68 -56.72 9.20
C SER A 18 -10.86 -56.09 8.44
N ALA A 19 -10.75 -55.81 7.13
CA ALA A 19 -10.92 -56.74 6.00
C ALA A 19 -12.41 -57.13 5.82
N CYS A 20 -13.07 -57.19 4.66
CA CYS A 20 -12.76 -57.18 3.23
C CYS A 20 -14.08 -56.90 2.49
N GLY A 21 -14.05 -56.44 1.24
CA GLY A 21 -15.22 -56.47 0.36
C GLY A 21 -15.01 -55.71 -0.95
N GLY A 22 -14.46 -56.40 -1.95
CA GLY A 22 -14.30 -55.88 -3.30
C GLY A 22 -15.60 -55.92 -4.12
N GLY A 23 -15.66 -55.05 -5.14
CA GLY A 23 -16.72 -55.01 -6.14
C GLY A 23 -16.65 -53.76 -7.01
N GLU A 24 -15.84 -53.80 -8.07
CA GLU A 24 -16.15 -53.16 -9.37
C GLU A 24 -16.82 -54.25 -10.25
N PRO A 25 -17.57 -53.93 -11.33
CA PRO A 25 -17.51 -52.71 -12.15
C PRO A 25 -18.89 -52.12 -12.52
N ASP A 26 -18.94 -50.89 -13.05
CA ASP A 26 -19.35 -50.65 -14.44
C ASP A 26 -19.50 -49.17 -14.80
N SER A 27 -19.19 -48.92 -16.07
CA SER A 27 -19.28 -47.66 -16.79
C SER A 27 -20.72 -47.17 -16.93
N SER A 28 -20.95 -45.87 -16.77
CA SER A 28 -21.85 -45.13 -17.66
C SER A 28 -21.60 -43.64 -17.61
N ALA A 29 -21.31 -43.11 -18.80
CA ALA A 29 -21.24 -41.71 -19.11
C ALA A 29 -22.60 -41.03 -18.89
N ALA A 30 -22.59 -39.83 -18.30
CA ALA A 30 -23.66 -38.86 -18.48
C ALA A 30 -23.10 -37.45 -18.32
N THR A 31 -22.77 -36.86 -19.46
CA THR A 31 -22.58 -35.44 -19.70
C THR A 31 -23.79 -34.66 -19.17
N SER A 32 -23.57 -33.64 -18.33
CA SER A 32 -24.63 -32.66 -18.04
C SER A 32 -24.16 -31.26 -18.38
N SER A 33 -24.80 -30.75 -19.43
CA SER A 33 -24.62 -29.47 -20.07
C SER A 33 -25.30 -28.34 -19.31
N ARG A 34 -24.56 -27.25 -19.16
CA ARG A 34 -24.97 -25.85 -18.97
C ARG A 34 -26.24 -25.46 -19.75
N PRO A 35 -27.14 -24.61 -19.21
CA PRO A 35 -27.99 -23.77 -20.03
C PRO A 35 -27.40 -22.37 -20.19
N ALA A 36 -27.31 -21.95 -21.45
CA ALA A 36 -27.14 -20.57 -21.86
C ALA A 36 -28.52 -19.89 -21.89
N SER A 37 -28.62 -18.67 -21.38
CA SER A 37 -29.75 -17.78 -21.65
C SER A 37 -29.30 -16.71 -22.63
N SER A 38 -29.79 -16.85 -23.86
CA SER A 38 -29.79 -15.83 -24.90
C SER A 38 -31.14 -15.13 -24.90
N THR A 39 -31.15 -13.80 -24.85
CA THR A 39 -32.27 -12.98 -25.32
C THR A 39 -31.74 -11.85 -26.18
N THR A 40 -31.89 -12.08 -27.48
CA THR A 40 -32.29 -11.17 -28.56
C THR A 40 -31.94 -9.68 -28.48
N ALA A 41 -31.16 -9.26 -29.48
CA ALA A 41 -31.00 -7.90 -29.94
C ALA A 41 -32.25 -7.40 -30.68
N THR A 42 -32.56 -6.11 -30.54
CA THR A 42 -33.28 -5.33 -31.57
C THR A 42 -32.53 -4.03 -31.82
N THR A 43 -32.14 -3.86 -33.07
CA THR A 43 -31.55 -2.71 -33.74
C THR A 43 -32.49 -1.49 -33.78
N SER A 44 -31.95 -0.27 -33.67
CA SER A 44 -32.32 0.82 -34.58
C SER A 44 -31.32 1.97 -34.52
N SER A 45 -30.98 2.52 -35.68
CA SER A 45 -29.94 3.51 -35.95
C SER A 45 -30.52 4.88 -36.33
N ALA A 46 -29.91 5.95 -35.78
CA ALA A 46 -29.74 7.32 -36.35
C ALA A 46 -31.01 8.20 -36.63
N PRO A 47 -30.91 9.54 -36.83
CA PRO A 47 -29.72 10.40 -36.97
C PRO A 47 -29.73 11.74 -36.18
N MET A 48 -28.61 12.46 -36.38
CA MET A 48 -28.21 13.80 -35.91
C MET A 48 -29.29 14.89 -35.92
N THR A 49 -29.25 15.80 -34.94
CA THR A 49 -29.42 17.24 -35.18
C THR A 49 -28.54 18.05 -34.21
N SER A 50 -27.66 18.85 -34.81
CA SER A 50 -26.86 19.89 -34.15
C SER A 50 -27.63 21.21 -34.24
N ALA A 51 -27.89 21.85 -33.12
CA ALA A 51 -28.48 23.19 -33.08
C ALA A 51 -27.62 24.09 -32.17
N ALA A 52 -26.87 24.99 -32.81
CA ALA A 52 -26.16 26.08 -32.16
C ALA A 52 -27.14 27.23 -31.85
N PRO A 53 -27.03 27.92 -30.70
CA PRO A 53 -27.71 29.19 -30.49
C PRO A 53 -26.82 30.35 -30.98
N THR A 54 -27.30 31.04 -32.00
CA THR A 54 -26.81 32.31 -32.51
C THR A 54 -27.02 33.40 -31.45
N THR A 55 -25.94 34.00 -30.93
CA THR A 55 -26.03 35.21 -30.10
C THR A 55 -25.91 36.45 -30.97
N THR A 56 -27.01 37.18 -31.15
CA THR A 56 -27.08 38.49 -31.80
C THR A 56 -26.60 39.58 -30.85
N LYS A 57 -25.59 40.33 -31.30
CA LYS A 57 -25.00 41.50 -30.63
C LYS A 57 -25.76 42.78 -31.00
N PRO A 58 -26.25 43.59 -30.05
CA PRO A 58 -26.78 44.92 -30.36
C PRO A 58 -25.67 45.96 -30.66
N PRO A 59 -25.96 47.02 -31.44
CA PRO A 59 -24.97 48.03 -31.83
C PRO A 59 -24.63 48.97 -30.67
N ALA A 60 -23.33 49.28 -30.50
CA ALA A 60 -22.86 50.29 -29.56
C ALA A 60 -22.78 51.67 -30.24
N THR A 61 -23.41 52.66 -29.63
CA THR A 61 -23.38 54.09 -29.95
C THR A 61 -21.97 54.67 -29.74
N PRO A 62 -21.47 55.58 -30.60
CA PRO A 62 -20.15 56.18 -30.40
C PRO A 62 -20.20 57.30 -29.36
N THR A 63 -19.57 57.10 -28.20
CA THR A 63 -19.34 58.18 -27.22
C THR A 63 -17.97 58.80 -27.42
N LYS A 64 -17.97 60.13 -27.50
CA LYS A 64 -16.82 61.04 -27.65
C LYS A 64 -15.67 60.70 -26.68
N ALA A 65 -14.46 60.65 -27.22
CA ALA A 65 -13.22 60.45 -26.46
C ALA A 65 -12.84 61.71 -25.68
N THR A 66 -12.69 61.59 -24.37
CA THR A 66 -12.04 62.59 -23.51
C THR A 66 -10.68 62.05 -23.07
N LYS A 67 -9.63 62.83 -23.31
CA LYS A 67 -8.21 62.48 -23.09
C LYS A 67 -7.93 62.33 -21.59
N ALA A 68 -7.69 61.10 -21.13
CA ALA A 68 -7.21 60.81 -19.79
C ALA A 68 -5.69 61.05 -19.67
N PRO A 69 -5.16 61.46 -18.49
CA PRO A 69 -3.72 61.68 -18.30
C PRO A 69 -2.95 60.36 -18.29
N ALA A 70 -1.70 60.40 -18.78
CA ALA A 70 -0.81 59.25 -18.85
C ALA A 70 -0.53 58.64 -17.46
N PRO A 71 -0.56 57.30 -17.31
CA PRO A 71 -0.18 56.66 -16.06
C PRO A 71 1.33 56.70 -15.88
N ALA A 72 1.76 57.11 -14.68
CA ALA A 72 3.15 57.04 -14.25
C ALA A 72 3.60 55.57 -14.21
N THR A 73 4.66 55.24 -14.96
CA THR A 73 5.32 53.94 -14.94
C THR A 73 6.01 53.72 -13.61
N ARG A 74 5.37 52.94 -12.73
CA ARG A 74 6.02 52.34 -11.56
C ARG A 74 6.92 51.19 -12.06
N PRO A 75 8.17 51.05 -11.61
CA PRO A 75 8.98 49.89 -11.94
C PRO A 75 8.32 48.66 -11.32
N THR A 76 7.77 47.79 -12.16
CA THR A 76 7.31 46.46 -11.75
C THR A 76 8.54 45.60 -11.55
N THR A 77 9.08 45.54 -10.33
CA THR A 77 9.99 44.45 -9.96
C THR A 77 9.21 43.15 -10.08
N ALA A 78 9.53 42.35 -11.09
CA ALA A 78 8.99 41.01 -11.24
C ALA A 78 9.27 40.23 -9.95
N ALA A 79 8.20 39.71 -9.33
CA ALA A 79 8.35 38.79 -8.20
C ALA A 79 9.18 37.59 -8.67
N PRO A 80 10.15 37.10 -7.87
CA PRO A 80 10.92 35.93 -8.23
C PRO A 80 9.96 34.76 -8.48
N LYS A 81 10.12 34.05 -9.60
CA LYS A 81 9.46 32.75 -9.81
C LYS A 81 9.79 31.87 -8.59
N PRO A 82 8.80 31.29 -7.88
CA PRO A 82 9.10 30.36 -6.81
C PRO A 82 9.95 29.23 -7.38
N GLY A 83 11.18 29.06 -6.88
CA GLY A 83 11.94 27.86 -7.14
C GLY A 83 11.14 26.62 -6.69
N PRO A 84 11.50 25.41 -7.14
CA PRO A 84 10.86 24.20 -6.63
C PRO A 84 10.90 24.24 -5.11
N ALA A 85 9.73 24.17 -4.46
CA ALA A 85 9.63 24.23 -3.00
C ALA A 85 10.60 23.20 -2.41
N THR A 86 11.59 23.67 -1.65
CA THR A 86 12.62 22.82 -1.05
C THR A 86 12.13 22.10 0.21
N SER A 87 11.01 22.58 0.76
CA SER A 87 10.33 22.03 1.94
C SER A 87 8.85 22.40 1.92
N LEU A 88 8.02 21.60 2.57
CA LEU A 88 6.65 21.90 2.90
C LEU A 88 6.54 22.26 4.39
N ALA A 89 5.41 22.82 4.83
CA ALA A 89 5.16 22.95 6.25
C ALA A 89 5.13 21.56 6.93
N PRO A 90 5.68 21.42 8.14
CA PRO A 90 5.49 20.23 8.96
C PRO A 90 4.00 20.02 9.24
N VAL A 91 3.58 18.75 9.29
CA VAL A 91 2.19 18.39 9.60
C VAL A 91 1.90 18.73 11.07
N PRO A 92 0.88 19.56 11.37
CA PRO A 92 0.50 19.87 12.74
C PRO A 92 -0.05 18.61 13.44
N ARG A 93 0.02 18.58 14.77
CA ARG A 93 -0.61 17.50 15.53
C ARG A 93 -2.12 17.57 15.32
N ALA A 94 -2.73 16.43 15.03
CA ALA A 94 -4.15 16.35 14.74
C ALA A 94 -4.92 15.47 15.74
N GLY A 95 -4.26 14.84 16.73
CA GLY A 95 -4.92 13.95 17.69
C GLY A 95 -3.97 12.85 18.18
N ALA A 96 -4.40 11.59 18.05
CA ALA A 96 -3.51 10.45 18.28
C ALA A 96 -2.30 10.52 17.33
N GLU A 97 -1.15 10.07 17.82
CA GLU A 97 0.12 10.13 17.10
C GLU A 97 0.82 8.76 17.18
N PRO A 98 1.59 8.39 16.16
CA PRO A 98 2.45 7.21 16.24
C PRO A 98 3.58 7.41 17.25
N THR A 99 4.23 6.31 17.61
CA THR A 99 5.34 6.28 18.58
C THR A 99 6.48 7.23 18.18
N VAL A 100 6.71 7.45 16.88
CA VAL A 100 7.74 8.36 16.37
C VAL A 100 7.13 9.39 15.43
N ARG A 101 6.94 10.62 15.92
CA ARG A 101 6.33 11.69 15.11
C ARG A 101 7.19 12.11 13.90
N PHE A 102 8.49 12.31 14.11
CA PHE A 102 9.45 12.72 13.08
C PHE A 102 10.68 11.80 13.12
N PRO A 103 10.65 10.66 12.41
CA PRO A 103 11.77 9.74 12.39
C PRO A 103 12.98 10.36 11.67
N LYS A 104 14.18 9.96 12.07
CA LYS A 104 15.41 10.30 11.35
C LYS A 104 15.46 9.52 10.03
N ASN A 105 14.97 10.13 8.97
CA ASN A 105 15.04 9.59 7.61
C ASN A 105 16.36 9.98 6.92
N GLU A 106 16.75 9.21 5.91
CA GLU A 106 17.85 9.60 5.04
C GLU A 106 17.46 10.84 4.22
N ALA A 107 18.43 11.70 3.90
CA ALA A 107 18.17 12.85 3.05
C ALA A 107 17.85 12.42 1.61
N ALA A 108 16.93 13.13 0.96
CA ALA A 108 16.67 12.93 -0.48
C ALA A 108 17.91 13.20 -1.33
N ILE A 109 18.03 12.47 -2.44
CA ILE A 109 19.11 12.66 -3.42
C ILE A 109 18.54 13.13 -4.76
N GLY A 110 19.28 13.96 -5.50
CA GLY A 110 18.88 14.43 -6.82
C GLY A 110 17.52 15.15 -6.85
N SER A 111 16.90 15.17 -8.03
CA SER A 111 15.59 15.78 -8.28
C SER A 111 14.45 14.77 -8.21
N GLY A 112 13.24 15.27 -7.94
CA GLY A 112 12.02 14.47 -7.99
C GLY A 112 12.01 13.29 -7.01
N ALA A 113 11.24 12.27 -7.37
CA ALA A 113 11.15 11.01 -6.63
C ALA A 113 12.45 10.20 -6.69
N ASN A 114 13.30 10.40 -7.70
CA ASN A 114 14.57 9.68 -7.87
C ASN A 114 14.44 8.17 -7.55
N ALA A 115 13.44 7.54 -8.18
CA ALA A 115 13.13 6.14 -7.95
C ALA A 115 14.23 5.25 -8.56
N SER A 116 14.62 4.20 -7.84
CA SER A 116 15.60 3.22 -8.31
C SER A 116 15.21 1.83 -7.83
N ILE A 117 15.38 0.84 -8.71
CA ILE A 117 15.13 -0.57 -8.42
C ILE A 117 16.46 -1.30 -8.55
N ALA A 118 16.80 -2.10 -7.55
CA ALA A 118 18.02 -2.92 -7.55
C ALA A 118 17.74 -4.30 -6.96
N GLN A 119 18.70 -5.22 -7.12
CA GLN A 119 18.75 -6.41 -6.27
C GLN A 119 18.86 -6.00 -4.80
N VAL A 120 18.32 -6.82 -3.89
CA VAL A 120 18.45 -6.56 -2.45
C VAL A 120 19.93 -6.60 -2.08
N PRO A 121 20.54 -5.49 -1.58
CA PRO A 121 21.97 -5.47 -1.23
C PRO A 121 22.32 -6.40 -0.06
N ASP A 122 23.57 -6.84 0.05
CA ASP A 122 24.00 -7.76 1.12
C ASP A 122 23.76 -7.20 2.52
N SER A 123 24.00 -5.90 2.71
CA SER A 123 23.78 -5.22 3.98
C SER A 123 22.29 -5.14 4.37
N VAL A 124 21.38 -5.10 3.40
CA VAL A 124 19.94 -5.15 3.65
C VAL A 124 19.53 -6.60 3.92
N TRP A 125 19.96 -7.53 3.07
CA TRP A 125 19.63 -8.94 3.21
C TRP A 125 20.07 -9.52 4.55
N THR A 126 21.28 -9.20 5.00
CA THR A 126 21.82 -9.65 6.30
C THR A 126 20.93 -9.24 7.46
N ARG A 127 20.32 -8.04 7.40
CA ARG A 127 19.39 -7.56 8.43
C ARG A 127 18.01 -8.20 8.32
N MET A 128 17.62 -8.70 7.14
CA MET A 128 16.33 -9.37 6.93
C MET A 128 16.32 -10.83 7.40
N VAL A 129 17.42 -11.54 7.18
CA VAL A 129 17.55 -12.97 7.52
C VAL A 129 17.40 -13.19 9.03
N GLY A 130 16.51 -14.11 9.41
CA GLY A 130 16.16 -14.40 10.81
C GLY A 130 15.04 -13.50 11.36
N TYR A 131 14.58 -12.52 10.58
CA TYR A 131 13.51 -11.57 10.92
C TYR A 131 12.45 -11.61 9.83
N SER A 132 12.42 -10.63 8.93
CA SER A 132 11.45 -10.56 7.83
C SER A 132 11.61 -11.66 6.78
N TRP A 133 12.77 -12.34 6.74
CA TRP A 133 12.97 -13.54 5.94
C TRP A 133 13.54 -14.68 6.79
N THR A 134 13.00 -15.89 6.64
CA THR A 134 13.49 -17.11 7.29
C THR A 134 13.40 -18.30 6.32
N ALA A 135 14.04 -19.42 6.65
CA ALA A 135 13.86 -20.65 5.89
C ALA A 135 12.39 -21.08 5.94
N GLY A 136 11.80 -21.42 4.79
CA GLY A 136 10.38 -21.72 4.64
C GLY A 136 9.52 -20.57 4.12
N CYS A 137 10.09 -19.37 3.97
CA CYS A 137 9.41 -18.29 3.26
C CYS A 137 9.16 -18.63 1.79
N PRO A 138 8.01 -18.21 1.21
CA PRO A 138 7.60 -18.64 -0.11
C PRO A 138 8.41 -18.00 -1.25
N VAL A 139 9.25 -17.00 -0.95
CA VAL A 139 10.13 -16.35 -1.93
C VAL A 139 11.56 -16.21 -1.38
N GLY A 140 12.54 -16.34 -2.28
CA GLY A 140 13.95 -16.12 -1.99
C GLY A 140 14.45 -14.73 -2.38
N ARG A 141 15.67 -14.38 -1.95
CA ARG A 141 16.32 -13.09 -2.26
C ARG A 141 16.31 -12.73 -3.74
N SER A 142 16.53 -13.70 -4.63
CA SER A 142 16.59 -13.50 -6.08
C SER A 142 15.25 -13.03 -6.67
N GLN A 143 14.14 -13.33 -6.01
CA GLN A 143 12.79 -12.90 -6.39
C GLN A 143 12.41 -11.54 -5.81
N LEU A 144 13.24 -10.96 -4.94
CA LEU A 144 12.99 -9.67 -4.30
C LEU A 144 13.80 -8.55 -4.94
N ARG A 145 13.27 -7.33 -4.87
CA ARG A 145 13.90 -6.09 -5.32
C ARG A 145 13.83 -5.04 -4.23
N TYR A 146 14.91 -4.28 -4.15
CA TYR A 146 15.03 -3.14 -3.26
C TYR A 146 14.67 -1.88 -4.03
N VAL A 147 13.52 -1.32 -3.72
CA VAL A 147 13.00 -0.10 -4.34
C VAL A 147 13.32 1.06 -3.42
N ARG A 148 14.03 2.07 -3.93
CA ARG A 148 14.33 3.31 -3.20
C ARG A 148 13.67 4.49 -3.88
N VAL A 149 13.12 5.40 -3.09
CA VAL A 149 12.44 6.61 -3.57
C VAL A 149 12.66 7.76 -2.60
N ASN A 150 12.67 8.97 -3.13
CA ASN A 150 12.46 10.18 -2.34
C ASN A 150 10.97 10.34 -2.04
N PHE A 151 10.65 10.89 -0.87
CA PHE A 151 9.29 11.19 -0.42
C PHE A 151 9.25 12.52 0.35
N TRP A 152 8.05 13.05 0.54
CA TRP A 152 7.82 14.22 1.40
C TRP A 152 7.50 13.76 2.82
N GLY A 153 8.39 14.07 3.77
CA GLY A 153 8.23 13.75 5.17
C GLY A 153 7.08 14.49 5.85
N PHE A 154 6.58 13.93 6.95
CA PHE A 154 5.67 14.66 7.85
C PHE A 154 6.32 15.90 8.47
N ASP A 155 7.65 15.94 8.56
CA ASP A 155 8.44 17.09 9.00
C ASP A 155 8.57 18.18 7.92
N GLY A 156 8.01 17.98 6.73
CA GLY A 156 8.11 18.93 5.62
C GLY A 156 9.31 18.72 4.70
N LYS A 157 10.27 17.86 5.06
CA LYS A 157 11.52 17.71 4.30
C LYS A 157 11.41 16.62 3.24
N ARG A 158 12.19 16.78 2.17
CA ARG A 158 12.43 15.68 1.23
C ARG A 158 13.35 14.66 1.88
N SER A 159 12.86 13.44 2.03
CA SER A 159 13.59 12.31 2.59
C SER A 159 13.76 11.22 1.53
N ARG A 160 14.63 10.26 1.77
CA ARG A 160 14.78 9.03 1.00
C ARG A 160 14.47 7.83 1.88
N GLY A 161 13.78 6.87 1.29
CA GLY A 161 13.41 5.63 1.95
C GLY A 161 13.42 4.48 0.98
N SER A 162 13.03 3.31 1.49
CA SER A 162 13.07 2.10 0.70
C SER A 162 12.14 1.01 1.22
N ILE A 163 11.66 0.21 0.29
CA ILE A 163 10.92 -1.03 0.57
C ILE A 163 11.55 -2.20 -0.19
N VAL A 164 11.25 -3.40 0.27
CA VAL A 164 11.59 -4.64 -0.44
C VAL A 164 10.30 -5.25 -0.97
N VAL A 165 10.22 -5.49 -2.27
CA VAL A 165 9.04 -6.06 -2.94
C VAL A 165 9.46 -7.23 -3.83
N ASN A 166 8.50 -8.02 -4.29
CA ASN A 166 8.73 -8.99 -5.34
C ASN A 166 9.13 -8.27 -6.63
N ALA A 167 10.03 -8.89 -7.41
CA ALA A 167 10.41 -8.41 -8.73
C ALA A 167 9.20 -8.20 -9.65
N SER A 168 8.13 -8.97 -9.48
CA SER A 168 6.90 -8.87 -10.27
C SER A 168 6.04 -7.62 -10.02
N ILE A 169 6.32 -6.84 -8.97
CA ILE A 169 5.61 -5.58 -8.69
C ILE A 169 6.56 -4.39 -8.48
N ALA A 170 7.85 -4.55 -8.79
CA ALA A 170 8.87 -3.56 -8.46
C ALA A 170 8.72 -2.27 -9.26
N ASP A 171 8.37 -2.37 -10.55
CA ASP A 171 8.14 -1.23 -11.42
C ASP A 171 6.87 -0.48 -11.02
N GLU A 172 5.79 -1.20 -10.70
CA GLU A 172 4.52 -0.67 -10.21
C GLU A 172 4.71 0.09 -8.89
N ALA A 173 5.47 -0.48 -7.95
CA ALA A 173 5.80 0.16 -6.69
C ALA A 173 6.58 1.48 -6.92
N ALA A 174 7.64 1.44 -7.75
CA ALA A 174 8.43 2.62 -8.07
C ALA A 174 7.59 3.72 -8.74
N ALA A 175 6.70 3.34 -9.65
CA ALA A 175 5.77 4.26 -10.32
C ALA A 175 4.75 4.86 -9.34
N ALA A 176 4.18 4.05 -8.46
CA ALA A 176 3.21 4.51 -7.45
C ALA A 176 3.83 5.52 -6.49
N PHE A 177 5.01 5.24 -5.93
CA PHE A 177 5.69 6.18 -5.05
C PHE A 177 6.18 7.44 -5.79
N THR A 178 6.54 7.33 -7.06
CA THR A 178 6.84 8.50 -7.90
C THR A 178 5.62 9.41 -8.04
N ARG A 179 4.42 8.84 -8.23
CA ARG A 179 3.16 9.58 -8.26
C ARG A 179 2.84 10.21 -6.90
N LEU A 180 2.99 9.47 -5.80
CA LEU A 180 2.81 10.03 -4.45
C LEU A 180 3.74 11.21 -4.17
N TYR A 181 5.00 11.12 -4.59
CA TYR A 181 5.95 12.22 -4.48
C TYR A 181 5.48 13.48 -5.24
N ALA A 182 5.00 13.30 -6.48
CA ALA A 182 4.47 14.40 -7.30
C ALA A 182 3.21 15.02 -6.69
N LEU A 183 2.38 14.22 -6.03
CA LEU A 183 1.19 14.65 -5.28
C LEU A 183 1.53 15.31 -3.94
N GLN A 184 2.81 15.39 -3.55
CA GLN A 184 3.24 15.86 -2.24
C GLN A 184 2.58 15.09 -1.07
N PHE A 185 2.22 13.83 -1.31
CA PHE A 185 1.66 12.95 -0.30
C PHE A 185 2.70 12.74 0.80
N ARG A 186 2.27 12.87 2.06
CA ARG A 186 3.19 12.77 3.19
C ARG A 186 3.41 11.31 3.54
N ILE A 187 4.67 10.91 3.68
CA ILE A 187 5.08 9.61 4.18
C ILE A 187 5.95 9.86 5.41
N ARG A 188 5.69 9.18 6.52
CA ARG A 188 6.43 9.44 7.76
C ARG A 188 7.81 8.82 7.72
N GLN A 189 7.85 7.55 7.38
CA GLN A 189 9.07 6.81 7.10
C GLN A 189 8.76 5.67 6.14
N MET A 190 9.82 5.19 5.49
CA MET A 190 9.76 4.07 4.57
C MET A 190 11.02 3.25 4.77
N LYS A 191 10.89 2.22 5.61
CA LYS A 191 12.00 1.35 6.03
C LYS A 191 11.64 -0.10 5.74
N PRO A 192 12.59 -0.91 5.21
CA PRO A 192 12.38 -2.34 5.08
C PRO A 192 12.06 -2.98 6.44
N MET A 193 11.26 -4.04 6.39
CA MET A 193 11.11 -4.92 7.53
C MET A 193 12.41 -5.71 7.68
N ASP A 194 13.11 -5.55 8.80
CA ASP A 194 14.42 -6.13 9.08
C ASP A 194 14.65 -6.22 10.60
N SER A 195 15.86 -6.58 11.03
CA SER A 195 16.26 -6.78 12.42
C SER A 195 15.98 -5.61 13.35
N SER A 196 15.90 -4.38 12.83
CA SER A 196 15.63 -3.19 13.66
C SER A 196 14.22 -3.16 14.24
N TRP A 197 13.26 -3.91 13.66
CA TRP A 197 11.91 -4.05 14.19
C TRP A 197 11.80 -5.18 15.23
N GLY A 198 12.81 -6.05 15.34
CA GLY A 198 12.70 -7.27 16.14
C GLY A 198 11.83 -8.34 15.45
N LYS A 199 11.58 -9.45 16.15
CA LYS A 199 10.80 -10.58 15.62
C LYS A 199 9.31 -10.38 15.87
N ASN A 200 8.49 -10.87 14.96
CA ASN A 200 7.04 -10.88 15.14
C ASN A 200 6.66 -11.73 16.36
N PRO A 201 5.90 -11.18 17.33
CA PRO A 201 5.49 -11.94 18.51
C PRO A 201 4.46 -13.04 18.22
N LYS A 202 3.79 -13.01 17.06
CA LYS A 202 2.70 -13.94 16.71
C LYS A 202 3.03 -14.90 15.55
N GLY A 203 4.28 -14.94 15.09
CA GLY A 203 4.65 -15.82 13.97
C GLY A 203 6.03 -15.52 13.37
N PRO A 204 6.32 -16.05 12.17
CA PRO A 204 7.50 -15.65 11.43
C PRO A 204 7.40 -14.18 10.99
N GLY A 205 8.54 -13.60 10.64
CA GLY A 205 8.61 -12.22 10.16
C GLY A 205 9.22 -11.26 11.18
N ALA A 206 9.48 -10.05 10.72
CA ALA A 206 9.81 -8.93 11.59
C ALA A 206 8.54 -8.39 12.28
N ASN A 207 8.70 -7.67 13.39
CA ASN A 207 7.58 -7.21 14.21
C ASN A 207 6.71 -6.18 13.47
N ASP A 208 5.62 -6.67 12.90
CA ASP A 208 4.64 -5.89 12.15
C ASP A 208 3.92 -4.87 13.05
N TYR A 209 3.59 -5.26 14.27
CA TYR A 209 2.91 -4.39 15.23
C TYR A 209 3.75 -3.18 15.62
N ALA A 210 5.05 -3.37 15.84
CA ALA A 210 5.97 -2.26 16.10
C ALA A 210 6.13 -1.35 14.87
N ALA A 211 6.10 -1.89 13.67
CA ALA A 211 6.14 -1.11 12.43
C ALA A 211 4.88 -0.26 12.24
N MET A 212 3.70 -0.83 12.50
CA MET A 212 2.43 -0.11 12.45
C MET A 212 2.38 1.03 13.48
N GLU A 213 2.76 0.76 14.73
CA GLU A 213 2.79 1.79 15.79
C GLU A 213 3.76 2.94 15.46
N ALA A 214 4.81 2.66 14.70
CA ALA A 214 5.78 3.65 14.24
C ALA A 214 5.37 4.33 12.92
N ASP A 215 4.22 3.98 12.32
CA ASP A 215 3.73 4.50 11.05
C ASP A 215 4.71 4.26 9.89
N ASN A 216 5.15 3.01 9.73
CA ASN A 216 6.14 2.66 8.73
C ASN A 216 5.50 2.25 7.40
N THR A 217 5.88 2.91 6.31
CA THR A 217 5.59 2.39 4.98
C THR A 217 6.51 1.21 4.65
N SER A 218 5.93 0.04 4.41
CA SER A 218 6.69 -1.21 4.23
C SER A 218 6.04 -2.15 3.21
N ALA A 219 6.68 -3.29 2.93
CA ALA A 219 6.19 -4.26 1.96
C ALA A 219 6.55 -5.68 2.39
N PHE A 220 7.59 -6.31 1.82
CA PHE A 220 7.95 -7.69 2.14
C PHE A 220 8.18 -7.90 3.65
N ASN A 221 7.38 -8.81 4.22
CA ASN A 221 7.53 -9.36 5.56
C ASN A 221 6.98 -10.79 5.53
N CYS A 222 7.83 -11.79 5.72
CA CYS A 222 7.43 -13.19 5.69
C CYS A 222 6.68 -13.58 6.98
N ARG A 223 5.42 -13.19 7.04
CA ARG A 223 4.50 -13.39 8.16
C ARG A 223 3.19 -14.00 7.71
N TYR A 224 2.44 -14.51 8.68
CA TYR A 224 1.04 -14.89 8.46
C TYR A 224 0.14 -13.65 8.29
N VAL A 225 -1.10 -13.89 7.86
CA VAL A 225 -2.16 -12.86 7.84
C VAL A 225 -2.31 -12.29 9.26
N GLY A 226 -2.28 -10.95 9.36
CA GLY A 226 -2.35 -10.27 10.65
C GLY A 226 -3.74 -10.38 11.23
N GLY A 227 -3.86 -10.63 12.54
CA GLY A 227 -5.17 -10.89 13.17
C GLY A 227 -5.68 -12.32 12.99
N GLU A 228 -5.11 -13.09 12.06
CA GLU A 228 -5.47 -14.48 11.76
C GLU A 228 -4.28 -15.44 11.87
N GLU A 229 -3.25 -15.10 12.67
CA GLU A 229 -1.99 -15.84 12.68
C GLU A 229 -2.14 -17.32 13.09
N ALA A 230 -3.19 -17.65 13.85
CA ALA A 230 -3.52 -19.03 14.22
C ALA A 230 -3.80 -19.94 13.01
N SER A 231 -4.28 -19.39 11.89
CA SER A 231 -4.53 -20.12 10.63
C SER A 231 -3.23 -20.53 9.91
N LYS A 232 -2.11 -19.87 10.24
CA LYS A 232 -0.80 -20.06 9.58
C LYS A 232 -0.82 -19.85 8.06
N VAL A 233 -1.80 -19.10 7.55
CA VAL A 233 -1.85 -18.70 6.14
C VAL A 233 -0.88 -17.55 5.93
N TYR A 234 0.00 -17.66 4.94
CA TYR A 234 0.93 -16.58 4.60
C TYR A 234 0.19 -15.38 4.00
N SER A 235 0.53 -14.19 4.51
CA SER A 235 0.07 -12.91 3.96
C SER A 235 0.66 -12.66 2.57
N LYS A 236 0.03 -11.79 1.78
CA LYS A 236 0.60 -11.25 0.52
C LYS A 236 1.95 -10.57 0.74
N HIS A 237 2.19 -10.03 1.94
CA HIS A 237 3.50 -9.50 2.34
C HIS A 237 4.60 -10.57 2.32
N ALA A 238 4.27 -11.84 2.61
CA ALA A 238 5.24 -12.93 2.58
C ALA A 238 5.68 -13.30 1.16
N TYR A 239 4.87 -12.97 0.15
CA TYR A 239 5.23 -13.12 -1.27
C TYR A 239 5.89 -11.87 -1.84
N GLY A 240 5.95 -10.78 -1.06
CA GLY A 240 6.44 -9.47 -1.49
C GLY A 240 5.53 -8.77 -2.48
N THR A 241 4.26 -9.17 -2.62
CA THR A 241 3.32 -8.59 -3.58
C THR A 241 2.33 -7.63 -2.96
N ALA A 242 2.59 -7.20 -1.72
CA ALA A 242 1.81 -6.20 -1.00
C ALA A 242 2.67 -5.06 -0.44
N ILE A 243 2.05 -3.89 -0.27
CA ILE A 243 2.65 -2.65 0.24
C ILE A 243 1.65 -2.04 1.23
N ASP A 244 2.13 -1.71 2.43
CA ASP A 244 1.41 -0.93 3.43
C ASP A 244 2.03 0.46 3.50
N VAL A 245 1.21 1.52 3.55
CA VAL A 245 1.67 2.92 3.54
C VAL A 245 1.03 3.71 4.67
N ASN A 246 1.87 4.29 5.53
CA ASN A 246 1.50 5.08 6.71
C ASN A 246 0.42 4.38 7.54
N ASP A 247 0.80 3.24 8.12
CA ASP A 247 -0.05 2.34 8.88
C ASP A 247 -0.90 3.05 9.95
N PHE A 248 -0.39 4.12 10.57
CA PHE A 248 -1.11 4.88 11.58
C PHE A 248 -2.18 5.79 10.97
N GLU A 249 -1.86 6.46 9.86
CA GLU A 249 -2.84 7.29 9.13
C GLU A 249 -3.88 6.45 8.38
N ASN A 250 -3.56 5.19 8.06
CA ASN A 250 -4.36 4.28 7.24
C ASN A 250 -4.57 2.93 7.97
N PRO A 251 -5.41 2.90 9.01
CA PRO A 251 -5.49 1.74 9.90
C PRO A 251 -6.08 0.50 9.21
N TYR A 252 -5.72 -0.66 9.75
CA TYR A 252 -6.27 -1.98 9.41
C TYR A 252 -7.36 -2.38 10.42
N VAL A 253 -8.49 -2.84 9.92
CA VAL A 253 -9.57 -3.45 10.72
C VAL A 253 -9.52 -4.97 10.52
N ALA A 254 -9.23 -5.71 11.58
CA ALA A 254 -9.24 -7.17 11.57
C ALA A 254 -10.66 -7.73 11.59
N ASP A 255 -10.79 -9.01 11.26
CA ASP A 255 -12.08 -9.71 11.19
C ASP A 255 -12.86 -9.75 12.51
N ASP A 256 -12.17 -9.67 13.64
CA ASP A 256 -12.79 -9.57 14.97
C ASP A 256 -13.16 -8.13 15.39
N GLY A 257 -12.94 -7.16 14.50
CA GLY A 257 -13.18 -5.73 14.73
C GLY A 257 -12.03 -5.00 15.45
N THR A 258 -10.94 -5.69 15.80
CA THR A 258 -9.74 -5.05 16.33
C THR A 258 -9.14 -4.10 15.28
N VAL A 259 -8.72 -2.91 15.70
CA VAL A 259 -8.15 -1.90 14.81
C VAL A 259 -6.69 -1.67 15.15
N TYR A 260 -5.83 -1.74 14.14
CA TYR A 260 -4.40 -1.54 14.26
C TYR A 260 -3.94 -0.33 13.44
N PRO A 261 -2.93 0.44 13.92
CA PRO A 261 -2.49 0.51 15.31
C PRO A 261 -3.45 1.32 16.20
N ASP A 262 -4.27 2.21 15.61
CA ASP A 262 -5.14 3.12 16.34
C ASP A 262 -6.43 3.46 15.55
N ARG A 263 -7.53 3.70 16.27
CA ARG A 263 -8.86 3.99 15.68
C ARG A 263 -9.07 5.43 15.24
N TYR A 264 -8.19 6.36 15.59
CA TYR A 264 -8.40 7.79 15.41
C TYR A 264 -8.74 8.16 13.97
N PHE A 265 -8.06 7.51 13.03
CA PHE A 265 -8.16 7.75 11.61
C PHE A 265 -9.29 6.99 10.91
N LEU A 266 -9.87 5.95 11.55
CA LEU A 266 -10.95 5.13 10.99
C LEU A 266 -12.20 5.95 10.68
N SER A 267 -12.68 6.77 11.63
CA SER A 267 -13.87 7.61 11.43
C SER A 267 -13.56 8.99 10.81
N ARG A 268 -12.30 9.28 10.50
CA ARG A 268 -11.82 10.58 10.02
C ARG A 268 -11.23 10.49 8.61
N ARG A 269 -11.90 9.74 7.74
CA ARG A 269 -11.45 9.43 6.36
C ARG A 269 -11.67 10.57 5.36
N ARG A 270 -11.22 11.76 5.71
CA ARG A 270 -11.21 12.94 4.81
C ARG A 270 -9.80 13.17 4.24
N PRO A 271 -9.66 13.90 3.12
CA PRO A 271 -8.36 14.28 2.60
C PRO A 271 -7.52 14.97 3.67
N ALA A 272 -6.38 14.36 4.01
CA ALA A 272 -5.43 14.84 4.99
C ALA A 272 -4.01 14.35 4.62
N PRO A 273 -2.94 14.98 5.15
CA PRO A 273 -1.58 14.50 4.95
C PRO A 273 -1.43 13.02 5.30
N GLY A 274 -0.93 12.22 4.36
CA GLY A 274 -0.65 10.80 4.57
C GLY A 274 -1.87 9.87 4.60
N VAL A 275 -3.08 10.38 4.36
CA VAL A 275 -4.33 9.62 4.41
C VAL A 275 -4.84 9.24 3.02
N PHE A 276 -5.16 7.96 2.83
CA PHE A 276 -5.97 7.48 1.71
C PHE A 276 -7.46 7.67 2.03
N SER A 277 -8.02 8.77 1.52
CA SER A 277 -9.37 9.19 1.91
C SER A 277 -10.50 8.41 1.22
N SER A 278 -10.27 7.93 -0.01
CA SER A 278 -11.27 7.23 -0.81
C SER A 278 -10.65 6.54 -2.02
N SER A 279 -11.35 5.58 -2.61
CA SER A 279 -10.93 4.87 -3.83
C SER A 279 -10.75 5.80 -5.03
N GLY A 280 -11.51 6.90 -5.06
CA GLY A 280 -11.39 7.97 -6.05
C GLY A 280 -10.34 9.04 -5.71
N SER A 281 -9.57 8.90 -4.63
CA SER A 281 -8.49 9.85 -4.31
C SER A 281 -7.30 9.67 -5.26
N ALA A 282 -6.59 10.77 -5.56
CA ALA A 282 -5.40 10.71 -6.39
C ALA A 282 -4.30 9.84 -5.78
N ALA A 283 -4.21 9.81 -4.45
CA ALA A 283 -3.24 8.99 -3.71
C ALA A 283 -3.53 7.49 -3.84
N VAL A 284 -4.78 7.04 -3.70
CA VAL A 284 -5.15 5.63 -3.95
C VAL A 284 -4.92 5.27 -5.43
N ARG A 285 -5.30 6.17 -6.35
CA ARG A 285 -5.04 5.97 -7.79
C ARG A 285 -3.56 5.90 -8.15
N ALA A 286 -2.65 6.38 -7.30
CA ALA A 286 -1.21 6.23 -7.52
C ALA A 286 -0.82 4.75 -7.61
N PHE A 287 -1.46 3.88 -6.82
CA PHE A 287 -1.26 2.43 -6.84
C PHE A 287 -2.24 1.73 -7.78
N THR A 288 -3.54 2.05 -7.71
CA THR A 288 -4.54 1.28 -8.47
C THR A 288 -4.43 1.45 -9.98
N SER A 289 -3.92 2.59 -10.46
CA SER A 289 -3.59 2.77 -11.88
C SER A 289 -2.38 1.95 -12.36
N GLN A 290 -1.63 1.35 -11.43
CA GLN A 290 -0.54 0.40 -11.72
C GLN A 290 -1.03 -1.06 -11.61
N GLY A 291 -2.32 -1.28 -11.37
CA GLY A 291 -2.91 -2.63 -11.29
C GLY A 291 -2.90 -3.24 -9.89
N LEU A 292 -2.47 -2.53 -8.85
CA LEU A 292 -2.65 -2.97 -7.46
C LEU A 292 -4.10 -2.77 -7.02
N ARG A 293 -4.62 -3.69 -6.21
CA ARG A 293 -5.90 -3.53 -5.53
C ARG A 293 -5.68 -2.76 -4.24
N TRP A 294 -6.73 -2.14 -3.71
CA TRP A 294 -6.68 -1.41 -2.45
C TRP A 294 -7.55 -2.12 -1.40
N GLY A 295 -6.95 -2.45 -0.25
CA GLY A 295 -7.61 -3.15 0.86
C GLY A 295 -8.70 -2.32 1.56
N GLY A 296 -8.73 -1.00 1.35
CA GLY A 296 -9.79 -0.12 1.86
C GLY A 296 -11.19 -0.38 1.27
N LEU A 297 -11.31 -1.30 0.31
CA LEU A 297 -12.58 -1.75 -0.27
C LEU A 297 -13.12 -3.07 0.34
N TRP A 298 -12.38 -3.71 1.23
CA TRP A 298 -12.82 -4.93 1.91
C TRP A 298 -13.92 -4.63 2.94
N SER A 299 -14.67 -5.67 3.35
CA SER A 299 -15.71 -5.54 4.38
C SER A 299 -15.12 -5.11 5.72
N HIS A 300 -13.98 -5.68 6.09
CA HIS A 300 -13.10 -5.19 7.14
C HIS A 300 -11.93 -4.46 6.45
N PRO A 301 -11.97 -3.13 6.38
CA PRO A 301 -11.06 -2.39 5.52
C PRO A 301 -9.63 -2.44 6.04
N ASP A 302 -8.70 -2.64 5.12
CA ASP A 302 -7.26 -2.48 5.33
C ASP A 302 -6.78 -1.26 4.54
N TYR A 303 -6.83 -0.07 5.16
CA TYR A 303 -6.63 1.19 4.42
C TYR A 303 -5.19 1.40 3.97
N GLN A 304 -4.22 0.86 4.69
CA GLN A 304 -2.79 0.93 4.36
C GLN A 304 -2.45 0.06 3.14
N HIS A 305 -3.24 -0.98 2.89
CA HIS A 305 -2.83 -2.12 2.08
C HIS A 305 -3.11 -1.99 0.58
N PHE A 306 -2.10 -2.34 -0.21
CA PHE A 306 -2.20 -2.51 -1.65
C PHE A 306 -1.53 -3.80 -2.09
N ASP A 307 -2.19 -4.62 -2.91
CA ASP A 307 -1.65 -5.91 -3.32
C ASP A 307 -1.95 -6.31 -4.77
N ARG A 308 -1.28 -7.38 -5.20
CA ARG A 308 -1.55 -8.12 -6.44
C ARG A 308 -1.66 -9.63 -6.15
#